data_AF-A0A959N9T7-F1
#
_entry.id   AF-A0A959N9T7-F1
#
_cell.length_a   1.000
_cell.length_b   1.000
_cell.length_c   1.000
_cell.angle_alpha   90.00
_cell.angle_beta   90.00
_cell.angle_gamma   90.00
#
_symmetry.space_group_name_H-M   'P 1'
#
loop_
_entity.id
_entity.type
_entity.pdbx_description
1 polymer ?
#
loop_
_entity_poly.entity_id
_entity_poly.type
_entity_poly.pdbx_seq_one_letter_code
_entity_poly.pdbx_strand_id
1 'polypeptide(L)'
;MKQFKVISLLLLIPILLLAQPQRVITDSDIPVGSTVTFSSDTVYVLSGMVFVDSLATLTIEAGTLIKAEDGQDTEASGLVVTRDGKIYAEGTAERPIIFTSINDNMDGNLAYDDRGEWAGVVLLGRSITNNGEIK
;
A
#
# COMPACT_ATOMS: atom_id res chain seq x y z
N MET A 1 59.14 -20.11 0.16
CA MET A 1 57.83 -20.78 0.00
C MET A 1 57.19 -21.02 1.36
N LYS A 2 56.32 -20.11 1.83
CA LYS A 2 55.34 -20.38 2.89
C LYS A 2 54.10 -19.54 2.60
N GLN A 3 53.05 -20.20 2.15
CA GLN A 3 51.72 -19.66 1.92
C GLN A 3 51.12 -19.28 3.27
N PHE A 4 50.78 -18.01 3.50
CA PHE A 4 49.93 -17.61 4.62
C PHE A 4 48.61 -17.05 4.08
N LYS A 5 47.55 -17.77 4.40
CA LYS A 5 46.16 -17.58 3.98
C LYS A 5 45.68 -16.16 4.27
N VAL A 6 45.13 -15.51 3.25
CA VAL A 6 44.29 -14.32 3.38
C VAL A 6 43.00 -14.76 4.10
N ILE A 7 42.80 -14.31 5.33
CA ILE A 7 41.55 -14.49 6.07
C ILE A 7 40.61 -13.41 5.57
N SER A 8 39.73 -13.77 4.63
CA SER A 8 38.60 -12.93 4.22
C SER A 8 37.61 -12.88 5.39
N LEU A 9 37.62 -11.77 6.13
CA LEU A 9 36.63 -11.45 7.14
C LEU A 9 35.33 -11.08 6.40
N LEU A 10 34.46 -12.06 6.17
CA LEU A 10 33.08 -11.81 5.76
C LEU A 10 32.40 -11.11 6.93
N LEU A 11 32.23 -9.79 6.82
CA LEU A 11 31.48 -9.00 7.79
C LEU A 11 30.01 -9.42 7.68
N LEU A 12 29.59 -10.36 8.54
CA LEU A 12 28.19 -10.70 8.74
C LEU A 12 27.55 -9.51 9.46
N ILE A 13 27.16 -8.49 8.69
CA ILE A 13 26.31 -7.41 9.20
C ILE A 13 25.01 -8.11 9.60
N PRO A 14 24.61 -8.11 10.88
CA PRO A 14 23.24 -8.49 11.19
C PRO A 14 22.37 -7.52 10.41
N ILE A 15 21.54 -8.02 9.50
CA ILE A 15 20.50 -7.21 8.86
C ILE A 15 19.66 -6.69 10.02
N LEU A 16 19.96 -5.47 10.45
CA LEU A 16 19.16 -4.76 11.43
C LEU A 16 17.85 -4.53 10.71
N LEU A 17 16.82 -5.29 11.07
CA LEU A 17 15.47 -5.06 10.61
C LEU A 17 15.04 -3.70 11.17
N LEU A 18 15.37 -2.64 10.45
CA LEU A 18 14.90 -1.30 10.77
C LEU A 18 13.39 -1.35 10.60
N ALA A 19 12.66 -0.95 11.64
CA ALA A 19 11.25 -0.65 11.51
C ALA A 19 11.10 0.37 10.37
N GLN A 20 10.32 0.01 9.34
CA GLN A 20 10.11 0.93 8.23
C GLN A 20 9.34 2.15 8.74
N PRO A 21 9.67 3.36 8.27
CA PRO A 21 8.89 4.54 8.60
C PRO A 21 7.44 4.33 8.20
N GLN A 22 6.53 4.79 9.06
CA GLN A 22 5.11 4.81 8.77
C GLN A 22 4.70 6.23 8.32
N ARG A 23 3.96 6.32 7.22
CA ARG A 23 3.35 7.57 6.76
C ARG A 23 1.84 7.42 6.71
N VAL A 24 1.13 8.29 7.44
CA VAL A 24 -0.33 8.41 7.32
C VAL A 24 -0.65 9.14 6.02
N ILE A 25 -1.64 8.63 5.29
CA ILE A 25 -2.16 9.15 4.04
C ILE A 25 -3.63 9.48 4.22
N THR A 26 -3.98 10.70 3.89
CA THR A 26 -5.34 11.23 3.84
C THR A 26 -5.71 11.55 2.39
N ASP A 27 -6.97 11.88 2.15
CA ASP A 27 -7.41 12.34 0.82
C ASP A 27 -6.58 13.53 0.29
N SER A 28 -6.15 14.42 1.18
CA SER A 28 -5.34 15.58 0.80
C SER A 28 -3.93 15.25 0.29
N ASP A 29 -3.43 14.03 0.55
CA ASP A 29 -2.10 13.58 0.12
C ASP A 29 -2.04 13.17 -1.36
N ILE A 30 -3.19 12.96 -2.03
CA ILE A 30 -3.27 12.69 -3.47
C ILE A 30 -4.14 13.74 -4.15
N PRO A 31 -3.64 14.97 -4.35
CA PRO A 31 -4.41 16.01 -5.03
C PRO A 31 -4.81 15.63 -6.46
N VAL A 32 -5.93 16.17 -6.94
CA VAL A 32 -6.39 16.04 -8.33
C VAL A 32 -5.26 16.39 -9.31
N GLY A 33 -5.07 15.56 -10.34
CA GLY A 33 -4.04 15.77 -11.36
C GLY A 33 -2.59 15.54 -10.90
N SER A 34 -2.36 15.11 -9.66
CA SER A 34 -1.01 14.87 -9.13
C SER A 34 -0.46 13.50 -9.55
N THR A 35 0.85 13.32 -9.35
CA THR A 35 1.49 11.99 -9.42
C THR A 35 2.13 11.71 -8.07
N VAL A 36 1.69 10.64 -7.42
CA VAL A 36 2.18 10.22 -6.10
C VAL A 36 2.75 8.82 -6.22
N THR A 37 3.84 8.56 -5.50
CA THR A 37 4.49 7.24 -5.44
C THR A 37 4.51 6.73 -4.00
N PHE A 38 4.07 5.49 -3.82
CA PHE A 38 4.25 4.73 -2.58
C PHE A 38 5.44 3.79 -2.72
N SER A 39 6.52 4.08 -2.00
CA SER A 39 7.79 3.35 -2.08
C SER A 39 7.84 2.15 -1.13
N SER A 40 8.61 1.15 -1.53
CA SER A 40 8.75 -0.12 -0.79
C SER A 40 9.56 -0.03 0.51
N ASP A 41 10.09 1.14 0.84
CA ASP A 41 10.81 1.45 2.07
C ASP A 41 9.94 2.11 3.15
N THR A 42 8.66 2.34 2.86
CA THR A 42 7.71 3.03 3.73
C THR A 42 6.43 2.23 3.88
N VAL A 43 5.93 2.12 5.11
CA VAL A 43 4.59 1.61 5.37
C VAL A 43 3.60 2.77 5.27
N TYR A 44 2.61 2.65 4.40
CA TYR A 44 1.58 3.67 4.23
C TYR A 44 0.33 3.28 5.03
N VAL A 45 -0.28 4.24 5.73
CA VAL A 45 -1.50 4.00 6.49
C VAL A 45 -2.60 4.94 6.00
N LEU A 46 -3.61 4.37 5.34
CA LEU A 46 -4.78 5.11 4.88
C LEU A 46 -5.64 5.47 6.09
N SER A 47 -5.88 6.77 6.29
CA SER A 47 -6.76 7.31 7.32
C SER A 47 -7.99 7.93 6.65
N GLY A 48 -9.11 7.23 6.77
CA GLY A 48 -10.32 7.48 5.99
C GLY A 48 -10.23 6.99 4.54
N MET A 49 -11.24 7.37 3.74
CA MET A 49 -11.25 7.09 2.31
C MET A 49 -10.30 8.02 1.57
N VAL A 50 -9.30 7.44 0.90
CA VAL A 50 -8.32 8.15 0.09
C VAL A 50 -8.67 7.99 -1.38
N PHE A 51 -8.84 9.10 -2.10
CA PHE A 51 -9.25 9.08 -3.49
C PHE A 51 -8.06 9.34 -4.44
N VAL A 52 -7.90 8.47 -5.43
CA VAL A 52 -7.08 8.75 -6.61
C VAL A 52 -8.01 9.33 -7.66
N ASP A 53 -8.09 10.65 -7.66
CA ASP A 53 -9.07 11.37 -8.45
C ASP A 53 -8.74 11.46 -9.94
N SER A 54 -9.69 12.01 -10.72
CA SER A 54 -9.51 12.27 -12.14
C SER A 54 -8.16 12.96 -12.42
N LEU A 55 -7.45 12.43 -13.42
CA LEU A 55 -6.11 12.88 -13.82
C LEU A 55 -5.00 12.62 -12.80
N ALA A 56 -5.29 12.22 -11.57
CA ALA A 56 -4.28 11.80 -10.61
C ALA A 56 -3.74 10.40 -10.98
N THR A 57 -2.47 10.17 -10.64
CA THR A 57 -1.79 8.89 -10.82
C THR A 57 -1.13 8.47 -9.52
N LEU A 58 -1.54 7.31 -9.00
CA LEU A 58 -0.86 6.63 -7.89
C LEU A 58 0.00 5.49 -8.44
N THR A 59 1.30 5.55 -8.20
CA THR A 59 2.22 4.44 -8.47
C THR A 59 2.60 3.78 -7.16
N ILE A 60 2.52 2.45 -7.08
CA ILE A 60 2.87 1.68 -5.90
C ILE A 60 3.98 0.71 -6.28
N GLU A 61 5.15 0.86 -5.66
CA GLU A 61 6.29 -0.01 -5.90
C GLU A 61 6.02 -1.44 -5.40
N ALA A 62 6.62 -2.43 -6.07
CA ALA A 62 6.55 -3.82 -5.62
C ALA A 62 7.15 -3.97 -4.21
N GLY A 63 6.47 -4.70 -3.31
CA GLY A 63 6.90 -4.90 -1.93
C GLY A 63 6.38 -3.85 -0.94
N THR A 64 5.59 -2.86 -1.40
CA THR A 64 4.99 -1.86 -0.51
C THR A 64 3.89 -2.48 0.36
N LEU A 65 3.93 -2.18 1.66
CA LEU A 65 2.88 -2.48 2.62
C LEU A 65 2.00 -1.25 2.84
N ILE A 66 0.70 -1.41 2.60
CA ILE A 66 -0.33 -0.40 2.83
C ILE A 66 -1.31 -0.97 3.84
N LYS A 67 -1.52 -0.25 4.93
CA LYS A 67 -2.52 -0.57 5.95
C LYS A 67 -3.63 0.48 5.90
N ALA A 68 -4.79 0.16 6.43
CA ALA A 68 -5.89 1.09 6.58
C ALA A 68 -6.32 1.14 8.04
N GLU A 69 -6.58 2.34 8.56
CA GLU A 69 -7.09 2.52 9.93
C GLU A 69 -8.47 1.88 10.10
N ASP A 70 -8.79 1.53 11.35
CA ASP A 70 -10.11 1.04 11.71
C ASP A 70 -11.19 2.05 11.35
N GLY A 71 -12.37 1.54 11.00
CA GLY A 71 -13.53 2.35 10.73
C GLY A 71 -14.63 1.52 10.10
N GLN A 72 -15.88 1.97 10.27
CA GLN A 72 -17.05 1.32 9.69
C GLN A 72 -17.93 2.37 9.04
N ASP A 73 -18.77 1.94 8.10
CA ASP A 73 -19.68 2.81 7.35
C ASP A 73 -18.95 4.02 6.73
N THR A 74 -19.28 5.25 7.18
CA THR A 74 -18.71 6.49 6.66
C THR A 74 -17.30 6.77 7.16
N GLU A 75 -16.87 6.10 8.24
CA GLU A 75 -15.55 6.28 8.84
C GLU A 75 -14.57 5.20 8.37
N ALA A 76 -14.99 4.29 7.49
CA ALA A 76 -14.13 3.23 7.00
C ALA A 76 -12.94 3.79 6.19
N SER A 77 -11.77 3.17 6.36
CA SER A 77 -10.56 3.57 5.64
C SER A 77 -10.27 2.64 4.46
N GLY A 78 -9.87 3.21 3.33
CA GLY A 78 -9.61 2.45 2.11
C GLY A 78 -9.18 3.33 0.94
N LEU A 79 -8.92 2.69 -0.20
CA LEU A 79 -8.46 3.37 -1.41
C LEU A 79 -9.54 3.31 -2.49
N VAL A 80 -9.88 4.46 -3.07
CA VAL A 80 -10.80 4.55 -4.21
C VAL A 80 -10.08 5.16 -5.39
N VAL A 81 -9.98 4.42 -6.48
CA VAL A 81 -9.56 4.97 -7.77
C VAL A 81 -10.82 5.39 -8.50
N THR A 82 -11.04 6.71 -8.60
CA THR A 82 -12.24 7.24 -9.24
C THR A 82 -12.09 7.19 -10.77
N ARG A 83 -13.16 7.55 -11.47
CA ARG A 83 -13.14 7.61 -12.92
C ARG A 83 -12.05 8.56 -13.39
N ASP A 84 -11.23 8.07 -14.32
CA ASP A 84 -10.11 8.80 -14.93
C ASP A 84 -8.90 9.03 -14.01
N GLY A 85 -8.97 8.55 -12.76
CA GLY A 85 -7.79 8.30 -11.93
C GLY A 85 -7.04 7.04 -12.39
N LYS A 86 -5.75 6.97 -12.09
CA LYS A 86 -4.88 5.87 -12.50
C LYS A 86 -4.14 5.28 -11.31
N ILE A 87 -4.08 3.95 -11.25
CA ILE A 87 -3.23 3.21 -10.33
C ILE A 87 -2.28 2.31 -11.13
N TYR A 88 -1.01 2.33 -10.77
CA TYR A 88 0.01 1.40 -11.25
C TYR A 88 0.57 0.64 -10.05
N ALA A 89 0.12 -0.60 -9.87
CA ALA A 89 0.46 -1.44 -8.73
C ALA A 89 0.93 -2.82 -9.22
N GLU A 90 2.18 -2.87 -9.71
CA GLU A 90 2.77 -4.05 -10.35
C GLU A 90 3.66 -4.83 -9.35
N GLY A 91 3.03 -5.43 -8.34
CA GLY A 91 3.72 -6.33 -7.41
C GLY A 91 4.16 -7.65 -8.07
N THR A 92 5.15 -8.33 -7.49
CA THR A 92 5.58 -9.67 -7.93
C THR A 92 5.32 -10.73 -6.86
N ALA A 93 5.50 -12.01 -7.18
CA ALA A 93 5.37 -13.08 -6.19
C ALA A 93 6.43 -12.96 -5.07
N GLU A 94 7.63 -12.49 -5.42
CA GLU A 94 8.73 -12.26 -4.48
C GLU A 94 8.60 -10.94 -3.71
N ARG A 95 7.90 -9.96 -4.30
CA ARG A 95 7.70 -8.63 -3.75
C ARG A 95 6.23 -8.21 -3.94
N PRO A 96 5.29 -8.82 -3.22
CA PRO A 96 3.88 -8.49 -3.35
C PRO A 96 3.62 -7.09 -2.82
N ILE A 97 2.61 -6.42 -3.39
CA ILE A 97 2.00 -5.25 -2.75
C ILE A 97 0.90 -5.79 -1.83
N ILE A 98 0.94 -5.40 -0.56
CA ILE A 98 -0.01 -5.90 0.44
C ILE A 98 -0.87 -4.74 0.91
N PHE A 99 -2.18 -4.88 0.75
CA PHE A 99 -3.18 -4.04 1.42
C PHE A 99 -3.80 -4.85 2.56
N THR A 100 -3.85 -4.28 3.76
CA THR A 100 -4.39 -4.97 4.94
C THR A 100 -4.93 -3.99 5.99
N SER A 101 -5.46 -4.52 7.09
CA SER A 101 -5.90 -3.79 8.27
C SER A 101 -4.72 -3.26 9.08
N ILE A 102 -4.88 -2.13 9.78
CA ILE A 102 -3.88 -1.65 10.75
C ILE A 102 -3.61 -2.66 11.87
N ASN A 103 -4.56 -3.57 12.15
CA ASN A 103 -4.44 -4.60 13.19
C ASN A 103 -3.67 -5.84 12.73
N ASP A 104 -3.45 -6.01 11.42
CA ASP A 104 -2.63 -7.11 10.90
C ASP A 104 -1.17 -6.92 11.32
N ASN A 105 -0.68 -7.80 12.19
CA ASN A 105 0.69 -7.76 12.72
C ASN A 105 1.73 -8.39 11.77
N MET A 106 1.29 -8.83 10.57
CA MET A 106 2.12 -9.43 9.52
C MET A 106 2.79 -10.75 9.93
N ASP A 107 2.24 -11.48 10.90
CA ASP A 107 2.75 -12.78 11.34
C ASP A 107 2.06 -13.98 10.67
N GLY A 108 1.05 -13.71 9.83
CA GLY A 108 0.27 -14.71 9.11
C GLY A 108 -0.89 -15.34 9.91
N ASN A 109 -1.21 -14.81 11.10
CA ASN A 109 -2.24 -15.36 11.99
C ASN A 109 -3.59 -14.63 11.91
N LEU A 110 -4.02 -14.23 10.71
CA LEU A 110 -5.36 -13.67 10.53
C LEU A 110 -6.44 -14.74 10.74
N ALA A 111 -7.36 -14.47 11.65
CA ALA A 111 -8.53 -15.28 11.96
C ALA A 111 -9.72 -14.92 11.05
N TYR A 112 -10.75 -15.78 11.07
CA TYR A 112 -11.99 -15.54 10.32
C TYR A 112 -12.67 -14.21 10.69
N ASP A 113 -12.52 -13.77 11.93
CA ASP A 113 -13.17 -12.57 12.45
C ASP A 113 -12.37 -11.28 12.18
N ASP A 114 -11.12 -11.38 11.68
CA ASP A 114 -10.30 -10.24 11.24
C ASP A 114 -10.72 -9.76 9.82
N ARG A 115 -12.00 -9.96 9.48
CA ARG A 115 -12.59 -9.58 8.18
C ARG A 115 -13.34 -8.27 8.32
N GLY A 116 -13.31 -7.45 7.26
CA GLY A 116 -14.05 -6.18 7.23
C GLY A 116 -13.45 -5.08 8.11
N GLU A 117 -12.19 -5.23 8.52
CA GLU A 117 -11.45 -4.23 9.29
C GLU A 117 -11.00 -3.03 8.45
N TRP A 118 -11.11 -3.11 7.12
CA TRP A 118 -10.85 -2.01 6.20
C TRP A 118 -11.80 -2.06 5.00
N ALA A 119 -12.01 -0.92 4.35
CA ALA A 119 -13.02 -0.75 3.30
C ALA A 119 -12.66 -1.45 1.97
N GLY A 120 -11.39 -1.81 1.77
CA GLY A 120 -10.90 -2.41 0.54
C GLY A 120 -10.26 -1.42 -0.43
N VAL A 121 -10.01 -1.93 -1.65
CA VAL A 121 -9.63 -1.13 -2.82
C VAL A 121 -10.80 -1.13 -3.80
N VAL A 122 -11.27 0.06 -4.18
CA VAL A 122 -12.37 0.22 -5.13
C VAL A 122 -11.84 0.82 -6.42
N LEU A 123 -12.09 0.15 -7.55
CA LEU A 123 -11.71 0.61 -8.88
C LEU A 123 -12.96 0.99 -9.68
N LEU A 124 -13.16 2.30 -9.90
CA LEU A 124 -14.32 2.80 -10.61
C LEU A 124 -14.03 2.95 -12.12
N GLY A 125 -14.51 1.97 -12.88
CA GLY A 125 -14.42 1.98 -14.34
C GLY A 125 -15.33 3.02 -15.03
N ARG A 126 -15.21 3.08 -16.36
CA ARG A 126 -16.00 3.99 -17.21
C ARG A 126 -17.37 3.43 -17.63
N SER A 127 -17.86 2.37 -16.98
CA SER A 127 -19.16 1.80 -17.33
C SER A 127 -20.31 2.75 -16.94
N ILE A 128 -21.37 2.72 -17.74
CA ILE A 128 -22.65 3.35 -17.40
C ILE A 128 -23.31 2.49 -16.32
N THR A 129 -23.94 3.13 -15.33
CA THR A 129 -24.73 2.42 -14.31
C THR A 129 -26.20 2.35 -14.73
N ASN A 130 -27.00 1.53 -14.04
CA ASN A 130 -28.45 1.44 -14.26
C ASN A 130 -29.20 2.76 -14.00
N ASN A 131 -28.52 3.78 -13.47
CA ASN A 131 -29.06 5.13 -13.28
C ASN A 131 -28.90 6.01 -14.54
N GLY A 132 -28.28 5.53 -15.62
CA GLY A 132 -28.21 6.23 -16.91
C GLY A 132 -27.28 7.44 -16.97
N GLU A 133 -26.62 7.79 -15.87
CA GLU A 133 -25.71 8.94 -15.77
C GLU A 133 -24.24 8.53 -15.90
N ILE A 134 -23.47 9.33 -16.63
CA ILE A 134 -22.01 9.29 -16.60
C ILE A 134 -21.58 10.17 -15.42
N LYS A 135 -21.17 9.55 -14.30
CA LYS A 135 -20.53 10.26 -13.18
C LYS A 135 -19.02 10.35 -13.34
#